data_AF-A0A4S3MDR1-F1
#
_entry.id   AF-A0A4S3MDR1-F1
#
_cell.length_a   1.000
_cell.length_b   1.000
_cell.length_c   1.000
_cell.angle_alpha   90.00
_cell.angle_beta   90.00
_cell.angle_gamma   90.00
#
_symmetry.space_group_name_H-M   'P 1'
#
loop_
_entity.id
_entity.type
_entity.pdbx_description
1 polymer ?
#
loop_
_entity_poly.entity_id
_entity_poly.type
_entity_poly.pdbx_seq_one_letter_code
_entity_poly.pdbx_strand_id
1 'polypeptide(L)' 'MEIALLALGLVLIVEGLAWALAPSIIEQLLEALRALPMDQRRLLGLTALAVGIFCVWVAKTLGA' A
#
# COMPACT_ATOMS: atom_id res chain seq x y z
N MET A 1 -2.47 9.38 -19.40
CA MET A 1 -2.00 8.01 -19.69
C MET A 1 -0.62 7.77 -19.07
N GLU A 2 0.34 8.67 -19.29
CA GLU A 2 1.71 8.60 -18.72
C GLU A 2 1.75 8.45 -17.19
N ILE A 3 1.00 9.29 -16.45
CA ILE A 3 0.95 9.23 -14.98
C ILE A 3 0.43 7.87 -14.47
N ALA A 4 -0.51 7.25 -15.18
CA ALA A 4 -1.05 5.94 -14.80
C ALA A 4 0.00 4.84 -14.96
N LEU A 5 0.78 4.87 -16.04
CA LEU A 5 1.91 3.96 -16.27
C LEU A 5 3.00 4.15 -15.20
N LEU A 6 3.30 5.41 -14.83
CA LEU A 6 4.28 5.72 -13.80
C LEU A 6 3.81 5.24 -12.41
N ALA A 7 2.56 5.52 -12.04
CA ALA A 7 1.98 5.05 -10.79
C ALA A 7 1.98 3.52 -10.69
N LEU A 8 1.58 2.83 -11.77
CA LEU A 8 1.62 1.37 -11.83
C LEU A 8 3.06 0.84 -11.73
N GLY A 9 4.01 1.43 -12.45
CA GLY A 9 5.42 1.06 -12.40
C GLY A 9 6.00 1.19 -10.99
N LEU A 10 5.73 2.31 -10.31
CA LEU A 10 6.17 2.52 -8.93
C LEU A 10 5.57 1.51 -7.96
N VAL A 11 4.28 1.21 -8.07
CA VAL A 11 3.63 0.17 -7.25
C VAL A 11 4.30 -1.19 -7.46
N LEU A 12 4.54 -1.59 -8.72
CA LEU A 12 5.21 -2.86 -9.03
C LEU A 12 6.65 -2.93 -8.49
N ILE A 13 7.40 -1.83 -8.57
CA ILE A 13 8.76 -1.77 -8.02
C ILE A 13 8.72 -1.92 -6.50
N VAL A 14 7.87 -1.16 -5.81
CA VAL A 14 7.79 -1.19 -4.34
C VAL A 14 7.31 -2.55 -3.84
N GLU A 15 6.24 -3.09 -4.42
CA GLU A 15 5.72 -4.42 -4.07
C GLU A 15 6.76 -5.53 -4.39
N GLY A 16 7.37 -5.49 -5.58
CA GLY A 16 8.38 -6.46 -5.99
C GLY A 16 9.62 -6.44 -5.09
N LEU A 17 10.06 -5.25 -4.63
CA LEU A 17 11.14 -5.12 -3.67
C LEU A 17 10.77 -5.72 -2.31
N ALA A 18 9.55 -5.49 -1.83
CA ALA A 18 9.08 -6.06 -0.57
C ALA A 18 9.14 -7.61 -0.61
N TRP A 19 8.70 -8.21 -1.71
CA TRP A 19 8.79 -9.65 -1.94
C TRP A 19 10.23 -10.15 -2.11
N ALA A 20 11.08 -9.42 -2.83
CA ALA A 20 12.46 -9.83 -3.11
C ALA A 20 13.39 -9.72 -1.89
N LEU A 21 13.22 -8.68 -1.07
CA LEU A 21 14.12 -8.38 0.06
C LEU A 21 13.66 -9.04 1.36
N ALA A 22 12.35 -9.16 1.59
CA ALA A 22 11.82 -9.63 2.86
C ALA A 22 10.56 -10.51 2.71
N PRO A 23 10.64 -11.64 1.98
CA PRO A 23 9.48 -12.50 1.73
C PRO A 23 8.83 -13.03 3.03
N SER A 24 9.63 -13.34 4.05
CA SER A 24 9.13 -13.84 5.34
C SER A 24 8.30 -12.83 6.13
N ILE A 25 8.55 -11.52 5.94
CA ILE A 25 7.76 -10.46 6.59
C ILE A 25 6.38 -10.38 5.93
N ILE A 26 6.32 -10.54 4.61
CA ILE A 26 5.05 -10.54 3.87
C ILE A 26 4.18 -11.71 4.28
N GLU A 27 4.75 -12.91 4.42
CA GLU A 27 4.02 -14.09 4.90
C GLU A 27 3.44 -13.88 6.31
N GLN A 28 4.25 -13.37 7.24
CA GLN A 28 3.80 -13.04 8.60
C GLN A 28 2.69 -11.98 8.62
N LEU A 29 2.81 -10.94 7.79
CA LEU A 29 1.78 -9.91 7.65
C LEU A 29 0.47 -10.50 7.12
N LEU A 30 0.56 -11.38 6.11
CA LEU A 30 -0.62 -12.06 5.55
C LEU A 30 -1.29 -12.97 6.57
N GLU A 31 -0.51 -13.68 7.39
CA GLU A 31 -1.04 -14.51 8.48
C GLU A 31 -1.73 -13.66 9.55
N ALA A 32 -1.11 -12.56 9.97
CA ALA A 32 -1.71 -11.60 10.89
C ALA A 32 -3.02 -11.01 10.33
N LEU A 33 -3.03 -10.61 9.05
CA LEU A 33 -4.25 -10.14 8.38
C LEU A 33 -5.33 -11.23 8.32
N ARG A 34 -4.95 -12.49 8.10
CA ARG A 34 -5.88 -13.64 8.10
C ARG A 34 -6.44 -13.96 9.48
N ALA A 35 -5.78 -13.57 10.57
CA ALA A 35 -6.31 -13.73 11.92
C ALA A 35 -7.38 -12.69 12.27
N LEU A 36 -7.43 -11.54 11.58
CA LEU A 36 -8.41 -10.49 11.85
C LEU A 36 -9.82 -10.86 11.35
N PRO A 37 -10.90 -10.48 12.06
CA PRO A 37 -12.27 -10.56 11.55
C PRO A 37 -12.48 -9.62 10.35
N MET A 38 -13.47 -9.94 9.50
CA MET A 38 -13.72 -9.22 8.24
C MET A 38 -13.91 -7.71 8.43
N ASP A 39 -14.62 -7.27 9.48
CA ASP A 39 -14.85 -5.85 9.75
C ASP A 39 -13.57 -5.09 10.07
N GLN A 40 -12.67 -5.70 10.84
CA GLN A 40 -11.37 -5.11 11.15
C GLN A 40 -10.48 -5.03 9.91
N ARG A 41 -10.47 -6.06 9.05
CA ARG A 41 -9.73 -6.01 7.76
C ARG A 41 -10.23 -4.88 6.87
N ARG A 42 -11.55 -4.70 6.79
CA ARG A 42 -12.17 -3.59 6.04
C ARG A 42 -11.76 -2.24 6.61
N LEU A 43 -11.81 -2.08 7.93
CA LEU A 43 -11.38 -0.84 8.58
C LEU A 43 -9.91 -0.55 8.28
N LEU A 44 -9.03 -1.56 8.36
CA LEU A 44 -7.60 -1.43 8.09
C LEU A 44 -7.35 -0.98 6.63
N GLY A 45 -8.06 -1.58 5.68
CA GLY A 45 -8.03 -1.16 4.27
C GLY A 45 -8.53 0.28 4.05
N LEU A 46 -9.62 0.66 4.71
CA LEU A 46 -10.15 2.04 4.66
C LEU A 46 -9.17 3.05 5.26
N THR A 47 -8.52 2.71 6.37
CA THR A 47 -7.49 3.56 6.97
C THR A 47 -6.28 3.71 6.06
N ALA A 48 -5.82 2.64 5.42
CA ALA A 48 -4.71 2.69 4.48
C ALA A 48 -5.05 3.56 3.26
N LEU A 49 -6.27 3.45 2.74
CA LEU A 49 -6.77 4.30 1.66
C LEU A 49 -6.83 5.77 2.06
N ALA A 50 -7.39 6.07 3.24
CA ALA A 50 -7.48 7.45 3.75
C ALA A 50 -6.09 8.08 3.93
N VAL A 51 -5.14 7.32 4.49
CA VAL A 51 -3.74 7.76 4.63
C VAL A 51 -3.09 7.96 3.27
N GLY A 52 -3.29 7.06 2.30
CA GLY A 52 -2.76 7.21 0.95
C GLY A 52 -3.26 8.49 0.25
N ILE A 53 -4.56 8.77 0.33
CA ILE A 53 -5.16 10.01 -0.19
C ILE A 53 -4.55 11.23 0.51
N PHE A 54 -4.41 11.18 1.84
CA PHE A 54 -3.80 12.26 2.61
C PHE A 54 -2.35 12.54 2.19
N CYS A 55 -1.54 11.49 2.01
CA CYS A 55 -0.16 11.62 1.53
C CYS A 55 -0.09 12.25 0.13
N VAL A 56 -0.94 11.82 -0.81
CA VAL A 56 -1.01 12.41 -2.16
C VAL A 56 -1.44 13.88 -2.09
N TRP A 57 -2.41 14.20 -1.23
CA TRP A 57 -2.84 15.58 -1.02
C TRP A 57 -1.71 16.45 -0.48
N VAL A 58 -0.96 15.98 0.52
CA VAL A 58 0.22 16.68 1.07
C VAL A 58 1.32 16.83 0.01
N ALA A 59 1.63 15.78 -0.75
CA ALA A 59 2.62 15.87 -1.82
C ALA A 59 2.24 16.95 -2.84
N LYS A 60 0.97 16.99 -3.24
CA LYS A 60 0.44 18.00 -4.16
C LYS A 60 0.49 19.41 -3.58
N THR A 61 0.17 19.59 -2.29
CA THR A 61 0.25 20.93 -1.66
C THR A 61 1.70 21.42 -1.51
N LEU A 62 2.66 20.50 -1.45
CA LEU A 62 4.10 20.79 -1.43
C LEU A 62 4.69 21.01 -2.84
N GLY A 63 3.89 20.91 -3.91
CA GLY A 63 4.30 21.24 -5.27
C GLY A 63 4.74 20.06 -6.14
N ALA A 64 4.40 18.82 -5.76
CA ALA A 64 4.54 17.64 -6.60
C ALA A 64 3.53 17.61 -7.77
#